data_AF-G9MR68-F1
#
_entry.id   AF-G9MR68-F1
#
_cell.length_a   1.000
_cell.length_b   1.000
_cell.length_c   1.000
_cell.angle_alpha   90.00
_cell.angle_beta   90.00
_cell.angle_gamma   90.00
#
_symmetry.space_group_name_H-M   'P 1'
#
loop_
_entity.id
_entity.type
_entity.pdbx_description
1 polymer ?
#
loop_
_entity_poly.entity_id
_entity_poly.type
_entity_poly.pdbx_seq_one_letter_code
_entity_poly.pdbx_strand_id
1 'polypeptide(L)'
;MFTSREGVTLDSIAAPLRRWLLNPVLTVPAALVLSGFATATPNTDSIKFLVPVCALVLAGVLLSLNDYLDKQFANNWVSDNTWNWDEEIVVVTGGSVGIGASICDQLLARNSRTRIVVIDYAPLGWQPKQEETRLSYYQCDLSDSNALRSTCERIRSEVGHPTVLFNNAGLVRGVSIMDGSYGDIEATVRTNLIAPMLLAKEFLPEMVKRDHGHILHTGSLSCVTPPALIADYAATKAGLLALHKALQLELKNIHNAPRVRLTIGIFSFIRTALISGHTNVPNFLLPLLHVDTVGEAMVSAVYSGYGSTIYLPGFNRVASTLRGGPEWFFRILREATANFRINFRGRHEVDSQTGKILKA
;
A
#
# COMPACT_ATOMS: atom_id res chain seq x y z
N MET A 1 15.09 -19.38 5.68
CA MET A 1 15.00 -19.59 4.21
C MET A 1 15.17 -18.23 3.56
N PHE A 2 16.26 -17.98 2.83
CA PHE A 2 16.69 -16.64 2.39
C PHE A 2 16.05 -16.15 1.06
N THR A 3 15.05 -16.86 0.54
CA THR A 3 14.41 -16.53 -0.74
C THR A 3 13.01 -15.98 -0.48
N SER A 4 12.70 -14.80 -1.01
CA SER A 4 11.33 -14.25 -0.94
C SER A 4 10.38 -15.12 -1.78
N ARG A 5 9.05 -14.95 -1.60
CA ARG A 5 8.03 -15.70 -2.37
C ARG A 5 8.15 -15.45 -3.88
N GLU A 6 8.80 -14.35 -4.25
CA GLU A 6 9.06 -13.88 -5.61
C GLU A 6 10.38 -14.41 -6.20
N GLY A 7 11.14 -15.19 -5.43
CA GLY A 7 12.46 -15.72 -5.82
C GLY A 7 13.60 -14.72 -5.58
N VAL A 8 14.61 -14.73 -6.45
CA VAL A 8 15.75 -13.79 -6.38
C VAL A 8 15.39 -12.52 -7.15
N THR A 9 15.22 -11.43 -6.40
CA THR A 9 14.86 -10.09 -6.89
C THR A 9 15.89 -9.05 -6.44
N LEU A 10 15.87 -7.85 -7.01
CA LEU A 10 16.72 -6.75 -6.58
C LEU A 10 16.52 -6.47 -5.08
N ASP A 11 15.27 -6.49 -4.61
CA ASP A 11 14.95 -6.32 -3.19
C ASP A 11 15.58 -7.41 -2.31
N SER A 12 15.55 -8.67 -2.77
CA SER A 12 16.14 -9.80 -2.02
C SER A 12 17.66 -9.64 -1.79
N ILE A 13 18.35 -8.88 -2.64
CA ILE A 13 19.78 -8.55 -2.51
C ILE A 13 19.96 -7.22 -1.78
N ALA A 14 19.24 -6.18 -2.19
CA ALA A 14 19.40 -4.82 -1.68
C ALA A 14 18.95 -4.69 -0.22
N ALA A 15 17.90 -5.39 0.21
CA ALA A 15 17.40 -5.29 1.58
C ALA A 15 18.39 -5.83 2.63
N PRO A 16 19.02 -7.02 2.46
CA PRO A 16 20.12 -7.45 3.31
C PRO A 16 21.31 -6.49 3.28
N LEU A 17 21.75 -6.05 2.09
CA LEU A 17 22.88 -5.11 1.98
C LEU A 17 22.61 -3.82 2.76
N ARG A 18 21.39 -3.26 2.67
CA ARG A 18 20.99 -2.08 3.45
C ARG A 18 21.01 -2.35 4.95
N ARG A 19 20.54 -3.51 5.41
CA ARG A 19 20.50 -3.87 6.84
C ARG A 19 21.88 -4.07 7.46
N TRP A 20 22.89 -4.45 6.67
CA TRP A 20 24.24 -4.72 7.16
C TRP A 20 25.23 -3.61 6.81
N LEU A 21 25.41 -3.30 5.52
CA LEU A 21 26.44 -2.38 5.03
C LEU A 21 26.07 -0.90 5.15
N LEU A 22 24.79 -0.57 5.29
CA LEU A 22 24.31 0.81 5.39
C LEU A 22 23.59 1.08 6.71
N ASN A 23 23.77 0.21 7.71
CA ASN A 23 23.17 0.38 9.03
C ASN A 23 24.11 1.20 9.93
N PRO A 24 23.75 2.44 10.28
CA PRO A 24 24.63 3.32 11.03
C PRO A 24 24.96 2.79 12.44
N VAL A 25 24.09 1.97 13.04
CA VAL A 25 24.35 1.35 14.35
C VAL A 25 25.54 0.40 14.29
N LEU A 26 25.74 -0.26 13.15
CA LEU A 26 26.86 -1.18 12.94
C LEU A 26 28.06 -0.48 12.30
N THR A 27 27.83 0.38 11.32
CA THR A 27 28.90 0.95 10.49
C THR A 27 29.60 2.14 11.13
N VAL A 28 28.90 2.98 11.91
CA VAL A 28 29.53 4.14 12.57
C VAL A 28 30.58 3.69 13.60
N PRO A 29 30.29 2.78 14.56
CA PRO A 29 31.31 2.30 15.49
C PRO A 29 32.49 1.61 14.78
N ALA A 30 32.20 0.78 13.78
CA ALA A 30 33.24 0.10 12.99
C ALA A 30 34.15 1.11 12.26
N ALA A 31 33.58 2.15 11.67
CA ALA A 31 34.35 3.19 10.99
C ALA A 31 35.21 4.02 11.96
N LEU A 32 34.72 4.30 13.18
CA LEU A 32 35.49 4.98 14.23
C LEU A 32 36.70 4.15 14.68
N VAL A 33 36.55 2.84 14.80
CA VAL A 33 37.66 1.94 15.12
C VAL A 33 38.69 1.94 14.00
N LEU A 34 38.24 1.78 12.74
CA LEU A 34 39.11 1.78 11.57
C LEU A 34 39.86 3.12 11.38
N SER A 35 39.19 4.24 11.62
CA SER A 35 39.84 5.56 11.57
C SER A 35 40.85 5.76 12.69
N GLY A 36 40.59 5.21 13.89
CA GLY A 36 41.55 5.18 15.00
C GLY A 36 42.83 4.40 14.64
N PHE A 37 42.70 3.23 14.00
CA PHE A 37 43.86 2.47 13.54
C PHE A 37 44.62 3.19 12.41
N ALA A 38 43.90 3.76 11.44
CA ALA A 38 44.50 4.46 10.31
C ALA A 38 45.26 5.74 10.73
N THR A 39 44.79 6.42 11.79
CA THR A 39 45.46 7.61 12.35
C THR A 39 46.65 7.24 13.24
N ALA A 40 46.63 6.07 13.90
CA ALA A 40 47.77 5.56 14.67
C ALA A 40 48.95 5.09 13.80
N THR A 41 48.69 4.54 12.61
CA THR A 41 49.72 4.16 11.62
C THR A 41 49.40 4.74 10.25
N PRO A 42 49.68 6.04 10.03
CA PRO A 42 49.32 6.71 8.78
C PRO A 42 50.20 6.21 7.64
N ASN A 43 49.57 5.54 6.67
CA ASN A 43 50.14 5.26 5.36
C ASN A 43 49.13 5.67 4.28
N THR A 44 49.62 6.00 3.09
CA THR A 44 48.84 6.46 1.94
C THR A 44 47.72 5.47 1.57
N ASP A 45 47.97 4.17 1.73
CA ASP A 45 46.99 3.12 1.45
C ASP A 45 45.87 3.06 2.50
N SER A 46 46.20 3.33 3.77
CA SER A 46 45.22 3.40 4.88
C SER A 46 44.19 4.51 4.63
N ILE A 47 44.65 5.67 4.16
CA ILE A 47 43.79 6.84 3.89
C ILE A 47 42.89 6.59 2.67
N LYS A 48 43.42 5.99 1.60
CA LYS A 48 42.63 5.64 0.40
C LYS A 48 41.52 4.64 0.72
N PHE A 49 41.75 3.72 1.65
CA PHE A 49 40.74 2.76 2.10
C PHE A 49 39.67 3.43 3.00
N LEU A 50 40.02 4.46 3.75
CA LEU A 50 39.10 5.12 4.69
C LEU A 50 38.02 5.95 3.99
N VAL A 51 38.35 6.60 2.87
CA VAL A 51 37.41 7.44 2.09
C VAL A 51 36.12 6.70 1.68
N PRO A 52 36.16 5.53 1.01
CA PRO A 52 34.94 4.81 0.63
C PRO A 52 34.17 4.27 1.84
N VAL A 53 34.85 3.90 2.94
CA VAL A 53 34.20 3.48 4.19
C VAL A 53 33.41 4.64 4.79
N CYS A 54 34.02 5.82 4.91
CA CYS A 54 33.35 7.03 5.38
C CYS A 54 32.17 7.42 4.48
N ALA A 55 32.31 7.28 3.15
CA ALA A 55 31.23 7.55 2.21
C ALA A 55 30.04 6.60 2.40
N LEU A 56 30.28 5.29 2.60
CA LEU A 56 29.24 4.31 2.88
C LEU A 56 28.54 4.56 4.22
N VAL A 57 29.31 4.92 5.26
CA VAL A 57 28.76 5.28 6.58
C VAL A 57 27.89 6.53 6.47
N LEU A 58 28.37 7.57 5.80
CA LEU A 58 27.61 8.79 5.55
C LEU A 58 26.31 8.49 4.79
N ALA A 59 26.38 7.67 3.74
CA ALA A 59 25.19 7.24 3.01
C ALA A 59 24.20 6.49 3.91
N GLY A 60 24.67 5.57 4.76
CA GLY A 60 23.84 4.84 5.71
C GLY A 60 23.17 5.75 6.76
N VAL A 61 23.92 6.73 7.29
CA VAL A 61 23.41 7.75 8.20
C VAL A 61 22.34 8.60 7.52
N LEU A 62 22.59 9.09 6.31
CA LEU A 62 21.64 9.91 5.56
C LEU A 62 20.35 9.13 5.23
N LEU A 63 20.46 7.87 4.82
CA LEU A 63 19.30 7.01 4.55
C LEU A 63 18.49 6.73 5.83
N SER A 64 19.16 6.47 6.95
CA SER A 64 18.49 6.20 8.23
C SER A 64 17.84 7.47 8.80
N LEU A 65 18.49 8.62 8.66
CA LEU A 65 17.91 9.91 8.99
C LEU A 65 16.69 10.19 8.13
N ASN A 66 16.76 9.92 6.83
CA ASN A 66 15.61 10.07 5.94
C ASN A 66 14.44 9.15 6.34
N ASP A 67 14.69 7.87 6.65
CA ASP A 67 13.63 6.97 7.14
C ASP A 67 13.03 7.44 8.47
N TYR A 68 13.86 7.94 9.37
CA TYR A 68 13.42 8.52 10.63
C TYR A 68 12.51 9.72 10.38
N LEU A 69 12.94 10.67 9.55
CA LEU A 69 12.14 11.84 9.20
C LEU A 69 10.85 11.46 8.48
N ASP A 70 10.90 10.56 7.49
CA ASP A 70 9.71 10.04 6.80
C ASP A 70 8.69 9.48 7.81
N LYS A 71 9.16 8.67 8.77
CA LYS A 71 8.32 8.15 9.85
C LYS A 71 7.74 9.27 10.69
N GLN A 72 8.55 10.22 11.16
CA GLN A 72 8.05 11.29 12.03
C GLN A 72 7.06 12.22 11.34
N PHE A 73 7.31 12.60 10.08
CA PHE A 73 6.40 13.43 9.30
C PHE A 73 5.10 12.70 8.96
N ALA A 74 5.16 11.40 8.60
CA ALA A 74 3.96 10.60 8.37
C ALA A 74 3.12 10.40 9.64
N ASN A 75 3.71 10.62 10.82
CA ASN A 75 3.10 10.34 12.12
C ASN A 75 2.97 11.58 13.01
N ASN A 76 3.06 12.77 12.43
CA ASN A 76 2.85 14.04 13.13
C ASN A 76 3.76 14.24 14.36
N TRP A 77 4.90 13.55 14.45
CA TRP A 77 5.77 13.52 15.64
C TRP A 77 5.10 13.01 16.92
N VAL A 78 3.99 12.26 16.78
CA VAL A 78 3.22 11.70 17.89
C VAL A 78 3.23 10.18 17.77
N SER A 79 3.45 9.47 18.87
CA SER A 79 3.22 8.02 18.96
C SER A 79 1.82 7.73 19.51
N ASP A 80 1.24 6.61 19.09
CA ASP A 80 -0.01 6.12 19.66
C ASP A 80 0.25 4.78 20.38
N ASN A 81 0.09 4.79 21.70
CA ASN A 81 0.25 3.63 22.58
C ASN A 81 -1.10 3.12 23.10
N THR A 82 -2.23 3.60 22.56
CA THR A 82 -3.57 3.19 22.99
C THR A 82 -4.14 2.00 22.20
N TRP A 83 -3.39 1.47 21.22
CA TRP A 83 -3.81 0.32 20.43
C TRP A 83 -4.05 -0.91 21.32
N ASN A 84 -5.28 -1.42 21.28
CA ASN A 84 -5.64 -2.67 21.92
C ASN A 84 -6.34 -3.57 20.90
N TRP A 85 -5.54 -4.41 20.23
CA TRP A 85 -5.98 -5.30 19.15
C TRP A 85 -7.15 -6.22 19.49
N ASP A 86 -7.41 -6.47 20.77
CA ASP A 86 -8.57 -7.24 21.23
C ASP A 86 -9.90 -6.48 21.08
N GLU A 87 -9.86 -5.15 21.03
CA GLU A 87 -11.02 -4.26 20.92
C GLU A 87 -11.16 -3.61 19.53
N GLU A 88 -10.15 -3.77 18.66
CA GLU A 88 -10.15 -3.15 17.34
C GLU A 88 -11.16 -3.81 16.38
N ILE A 89 -11.78 -2.96 15.56
CA ILE A 89 -12.68 -3.36 14.49
C ILE A 89 -12.05 -2.97 13.16
N VAL A 90 -11.72 -3.98 12.36
CA VAL A 90 -11.00 -3.84 11.09
C VAL A 90 -11.95 -4.09 9.92
N VAL A 91 -12.20 -3.06 9.11
CA VAL A 91 -12.96 -3.19 7.86
C VAL A 91 -12.01 -3.42 6.70
N VAL A 92 -12.27 -4.46 5.89
CA VAL A 92 -11.53 -4.79 4.66
C VAL A 92 -12.49 -4.79 3.48
N THR A 93 -12.29 -3.89 2.53
CA THR A 93 -13.03 -3.91 1.28
C THR A 93 -12.38 -4.82 0.24
N GLY A 94 -13.18 -5.54 -0.56
CA GLY A 94 -12.64 -6.49 -1.53
C GLY A 94 -12.00 -7.71 -0.87
N GLY A 95 -12.49 -8.11 0.32
CA GLY A 95 -11.93 -9.16 1.16
C GLY A 95 -12.26 -10.59 0.73
N SER A 96 -13.10 -10.79 -0.28
CA SER A 96 -13.52 -12.13 -0.69
C SER A 96 -12.42 -12.90 -1.44
N VAL A 97 -11.43 -12.22 -2.00
CA VAL A 97 -10.43 -12.80 -2.93
C VAL A 97 -9.13 -11.99 -2.97
N GLY A 98 -8.05 -12.60 -3.47
CA GLY A 98 -6.79 -11.91 -3.78
C GLY A 98 -6.12 -11.26 -2.55
N ILE A 99 -5.70 -10.00 -2.68
CA ILE A 99 -5.02 -9.26 -1.60
C ILE A 99 -5.92 -9.13 -0.38
N GLY A 100 -7.22 -8.84 -0.56
CA GLY A 100 -8.15 -8.66 0.54
C GLY A 100 -8.36 -9.94 1.34
N ALA A 101 -8.45 -11.09 0.66
CA ALA A 101 -8.49 -12.40 1.35
C ALA A 101 -7.21 -12.65 2.16
N SER A 102 -6.04 -12.40 1.58
CA SER A 102 -4.77 -12.53 2.29
C SER A 102 -4.66 -11.58 3.50
N ILE A 103 -5.17 -10.35 3.40
CA ILE A 103 -5.26 -9.43 4.56
C ILE A 103 -6.13 -10.07 5.65
N CYS A 104 -7.30 -10.60 5.30
CA CYS A 104 -8.20 -11.25 6.27
C CYS A 104 -7.53 -12.45 6.95
N ASP A 105 -6.90 -13.34 6.18
CA ASP A 105 -6.19 -14.52 6.70
C ASP A 105 -5.09 -14.10 7.69
N GLN A 106 -4.35 -13.04 7.38
CA GLN A 106 -3.27 -12.56 8.22
C GLN A 106 -3.76 -11.84 9.47
N LEU A 107 -4.87 -11.10 9.39
CA LEU A 107 -5.51 -10.50 10.56
C LEU A 107 -6.03 -11.59 11.51
N LEU A 108 -6.69 -12.63 10.98
CA LEU A 108 -7.17 -13.77 11.76
C LEU A 108 -6.03 -14.53 12.44
N ALA A 109 -4.88 -14.66 11.76
CA ALA A 109 -3.71 -15.33 12.32
C ALA A 109 -2.94 -14.48 13.34
N ARG A 110 -3.01 -13.15 13.27
CA ARG A 110 -2.24 -12.22 14.13
C ARG A 110 -2.83 -12.05 15.53
N ASN A 111 -4.14 -11.94 15.63
CA ASN A 111 -4.83 -11.75 16.91
C ASN A 111 -6.18 -12.48 16.89
N SER A 112 -6.45 -13.27 17.94
CA SER A 112 -7.63 -14.13 18.05
C SER A 112 -8.88 -13.42 18.59
N ARG A 113 -8.83 -12.11 18.80
CA ARG A 113 -9.92 -11.28 19.35
C ARG A 113 -10.30 -10.10 18.46
N THR A 114 -9.39 -9.61 17.62
CA THR A 114 -9.69 -8.57 16.61
C THR A 114 -10.93 -8.96 15.79
N ARG A 115 -11.86 -8.01 15.66
CA ARG A 115 -13.08 -8.16 14.87
C ARG A 115 -12.80 -7.73 13.44
N ILE A 116 -13.18 -8.56 12.47
CA ILE A 116 -12.92 -8.32 11.06
C ILE A 116 -14.24 -8.22 10.32
N VAL A 117 -14.39 -7.15 9.54
CA VAL A 117 -15.56 -6.88 8.72
C VAL A 117 -15.14 -6.89 7.26
N VAL A 118 -15.67 -7.80 6.47
CA VAL A 118 -15.44 -7.86 5.03
C VAL A 118 -16.60 -7.21 4.30
N ILE A 119 -16.29 -6.25 3.43
CA ILE A 119 -17.26 -5.67 2.49
C ILE A 119 -16.84 -6.06 1.08
N ASP A 120 -17.68 -6.79 0.37
CA ASP A 120 -17.40 -7.19 -1.01
C ASP A 120 -18.71 -7.37 -1.80
N TYR A 121 -18.67 -7.22 -3.12
CA TYR A 121 -19.83 -7.48 -3.97
C TYR A 121 -20.06 -9.00 -4.15
N ALA A 122 -18.98 -9.78 -4.12
CA ALA A 122 -19.00 -11.24 -4.28
C ALA A 122 -18.96 -11.96 -2.94
N PRO A 123 -19.55 -13.16 -2.83
CA PRO A 123 -19.41 -14.00 -1.63
C PRO A 123 -17.93 -14.30 -1.35
N LEU A 124 -17.61 -14.63 -0.10
CA LEU A 124 -16.25 -15.02 0.29
C LEU A 124 -15.79 -16.19 -0.57
N GLY A 125 -14.65 -16.03 -1.26
CA GLY A 125 -14.02 -17.07 -2.07
C GLY A 125 -13.16 -18.04 -1.26
N TRP A 126 -13.16 -17.89 0.06
CA TRP A 126 -12.45 -18.71 1.03
C TRP A 126 -13.40 -19.03 2.19
N GLN A 127 -13.13 -20.13 2.90
CA GLN A 127 -13.95 -20.56 4.02
C GLN A 127 -13.29 -20.09 5.32
N PRO A 128 -13.96 -19.22 6.11
CA PRO A 128 -13.57 -18.98 7.49
C PRO A 128 -13.60 -20.31 8.23
N LYS A 129 -12.67 -20.55 9.15
CA LYS A 129 -12.77 -21.71 10.03
C LYS A 129 -14.10 -21.61 10.80
N GLN A 130 -14.80 -22.73 10.98
CA GLN A 130 -16.17 -22.78 11.52
C GLN A 130 -16.36 -22.08 12.88
N GLU A 131 -15.28 -21.80 13.61
CA GLU A 131 -15.27 -21.12 14.92
C GLU A 131 -15.04 -19.60 14.85
N GLU A 132 -14.90 -19.01 13.66
CA GLU A 132 -14.57 -17.58 13.52
C GLU A 132 -15.78 -16.66 13.69
N THR A 133 -16.32 -16.57 14.90
CA THR A 133 -17.41 -15.66 15.29
C THR A 133 -17.05 -14.17 15.19
N ARG A 134 -15.80 -13.86 14.84
CA ARG A 134 -15.22 -12.51 14.80
C ARG A 134 -15.19 -11.92 13.39
N LEU A 135 -15.52 -12.72 12.38
CA LEU A 135 -15.62 -12.29 10.99
C LEU A 135 -17.08 -12.00 10.66
N SER A 136 -17.37 -10.78 10.20
CA SER A 136 -18.67 -10.40 9.67
C SER A 136 -18.53 -10.07 8.18
N TYR A 137 -19.41 -10.63 7.35
CA TYR A 137 -19.41 -10.38 5.92
C TYR A 137 -20.65 -9.58 5.52
N TYR A 138 -20.43 -8.51 4.74
CA TYR A 138 -21.47 -7.67 4.18
C TYR A 138 -21.33 -7.65 2.66
N GLN A 139 -22.34 -8.20 1.98
CA GLN A 139 -22.42 -8.10 0.53
C GLN A 139 -22.83 -6.67 0.14
N CYS A 140 -21.97 -5.95 -0.57
CA CYS A 140 -22.22 -4.59 -1.01
C CYS A 140 -21.48 -4.28 -2.31
N ASP A 141 -22.19 -3.76 -3.31
CA ASP A 141 -21.56 -3.09 -4.45
C ASP A 141 -21.11 -1.69 -4.01
N LEU A 142 -19.80 -1.49 -3.93
CA LEU A 142 -19.21 -0.22 -3.51
C LEU A 142 -19.40 0.91 -4.53
N SER A 143 -19.79 0.60 -5.77
CA SER A 143 -20.15 1.61 -6.76
C SER A 143 -21.50 2.27 -6.49
N ASP A 144 -22.37 1.64 -5.67
CA ASP A 144 -23.66 2.19 -5.25
C ASP A 144 -23.54 2.91 -3.89
N SER A 145 -23.58 4.24 -3.93
CA SER A 145 -23.47 5.07 -2.72
C SER A 145 -24.57 4.84 -1.67
N ASN A 146 -25.78 4.41 -2.07
CA ASN A 146 -26.88 4.13 -1.14
C ASN A 146 -26.68 2.77 -0.47
N ALA A 147 -26.23 1.77 -1.23
CA ALA A 147 -25.87 0.46 -0.69
C ALA A 147 -24.68 0.58 0.29
N LEU A 148 -23.68 1.39 -0.07
CA LEU A 148 -22.53 1.69 0.79
C LEU A 148 -22.96 2.33 2.10
N ARG A 149 -23.80 3.38 2.07
CA ARG A 149 -24.31 4.05 3.28
C ARG A 149 -25.06 3.09 4.20
N SER A 150 -26.03 2.35 3.65
CA SER A 150 -26.83 1.41 4.45
C SER A 150 -25.97 0.28 5.03
N THR A 151 -24.96 -0.19 4.29
CA THR A 151 -23.99 -1.17 4.81
C THR A 151 -23.15 -0.59 5.94
N CYS A 152 -22.67 0.65 5.84
CA CYS A 152 -21.92 1.31 6.91
C CYS A 152 -22.76 1.53 8.17
N GLU A 153 -24.04 1.89 8.02
CA GLU A 153 -24.99 1.98 9.13
C GLU A 153 -25.15 0.64 9.85
N ARG A 154 -25.33 -0.45 9.09
CA ARG A 154 -25.42 -1.81 9.64
C ARG A 154 -24.14 -2.25 10.36
N ILE A 155 -22.97 -1.95 9.80
CA ILE A 155 -21.69 -2.25 10.46
C ILE A 155 -21.61 -1.54 11.81
N ARG A 156 -22.00 -0.25 11.87
CA ARG A 156 -21.99 0.50 13.13
C ARG A 156 -22.96 -0.05 14.16
N SER A 157 -24.15 -0.52 13.76
CA SER A 157 -25.15 -1.04 14.69
C SER A 157 -24.87 -2.48 15.14
N GLU A 158 -24.43 -3.35 14.22
CA GLU A 158 -24.24 -4.78 14.45
C GLU A 158 -22.84 -5.10 15.01
N VAL A 159 -21.81 -4.34 14.58
CA VAL A 159 -20.40 -4.62 14.94
C VAL A 159 -19.84 -3.55 15.87
N GLY A 160 -20.11 -2.28 15.58
CA GLY A 160 -19.55 -1.13 16.28
C GLY A 160 -18.76 -0.21 15.35
N HIS A 161 -18.00 0.71 15.92
CA HIS A 161 -17.26 1.72 15.15
C HIS A 161 -15.89 1.19 14.69
N PRO A 162 -15.64 1.10 13.36
CA PRO A 162 -14.34 0.68 12.85
C PRO A 162 -13.21 1.60 13.30
N THR A 163 -12.10 1.00 13.71
CA THR A 163 -10.85 1.70 14.05
C THR A 163 -9.82 1.56 12.94
N VAL A 164 -9.94 0.52 12.10
CA VAL A 164 -9.08 0.34 10.92
C VAL A 164 -9.92 0.16 9.66
N LEU A 165 -9.53 0.82 8.58
CA LEU A 165 -10.16 0.69 7.25
C LEU A 165 -9.12 0.37 6.18
N PHE A 166 -9.20 -0.81 5.59
CA PHE A 166 -8.47 -1.18 4.37
C PHE A 166 -9.34 -0.90 3.14
N ASN A 167 -9.07 0.22 2.49
CA ASN A 167 -9.61 0.56 1.16
C ASN A 167 -8.85 -0.23 0.08
N ASN A 168 -9.24 -1.51 -0.08
CA ASN A 168 -8.56 -2.47 -0.94
C ASN A 168 -9.37 -2.87 -2.19
N ALA A 169 -10.71 -2.80 -2.15
CA ALA A 169 -11.54 -3.07 -3.32
C ALA A 169 -11.09 -2.25 -4.53
N GLY A 170 -11.09 -2.90 -5.70
CA GLY A 170 -10.67 -2.24 -6.92
C GLY A 170 -11.06 -2.99 -8.19
N LEU A 171 -11.34 -2.21 -9.23
CA LEU A 171 -11.69 -2.63 -10.57
C LEU A 171 -10.67 -2.09 -11.58
N VAL A 172 -10.28 -2.90 -12.55
CA VAL A 172 -9.50 -2.48 -13.73
C VAL A 172 -10.07 -3.17 -14.97
N ARG A 173 -10.18 -2.45 -16.09
CA ARG A 173 -10.80 -2.95 -17.32
C ARG A 173 -9.79 -3.45 -18.34
N GLY A 174 -8.70 -2.70 -18.55
CA GLY A 174 -7.70 -3.03 -19.56
C GLY A 174 -8.07 -2.60 -20.97
N VAL A 175 -8.92 -1.57 -21.10
CA VAL A 175 -9.41 -1.05 -22.37
C VAL A 175 -9.01 0.41 -22.50
N SER A 176 -8.77 0.89 -23.72
CA SER A 176 -8.46 2.30 -23.96
C SER A 176 -9.66 3.19 -23.53
N ILE A 177 -9.39 4.46 -23.19
CA ILE A 177 -10.47 5.41 -22.86
C ILE A 177 -11.43 5.63 -24.03
N MET A 178 -10.96 5.49 -25.27
CA MET A 178 -11.79 5.67 -26.46
C MET A 178 -12.72 4.47 -26.70
N ASP A 179 -12.28 3.27 -26.33
CA ASP A 179 -13.01 2.02 -26.60
C ASP A 179 -13.83 1.54 -25.39
N GLY A 180 -13.52 2.01 -24.18
CA GLY A 180 -14.26 1.70 -22.96
C GLY A 180 -15.65 2.35 -22.95
N SER A 181 -16.65 1.65 -22.42
CA SER A 181 -17.99 2.24 -22.29
C SER A 181 -18.04 3.32 -21.20
N TYR A 182 -19.06 4.18 -21.24
CA TYR A 182 -19.32 5.13 -20.16
C TYR A 182 -19.49 4.42 -18.82
N GLY A 183 -20.27 3.34 -18.80
CA GLY A 183 -20.47 2.51 -17.61
C GLY A 183 -19.16 1.95 -17.04
N ASP A 184 -18.23 1.51 -17.89
CA ASP A 184 -16.92 1.02 -17.44
C ASP A 184 -16.13 2.10 -16.69
N ILE A 185 -16.06 3.30 -17.25
CA ILE A 185 -15.36 4.44 -16.65
C ILE A 185 -16.02 4.83 -15.32
N GLU A 186 -17.36 4.92 -15.30
CA GLU A 186 -18.12 5.23 -14.08
C GLU A 186 -17.88 4.18 -12.99
N ALA A 187 -17.92 2.89 -13.33
CA ALA A 187 -17.69 1.80 -12.39
C ALA A 187 -16.28 1.87 -11.80
N THR A 188 -15.25 2.11 -12.63
CA THR A 188 -13.86 2.26 -12.18
C THR A 188 -13.72 3.45 -11.23
N VAL A 189 -14.26 4.62 -11.59
CA VAL A 189 -14.18 5.83 -10.76
C VAL A 189 -14.95 5.66 -9.45
N ARG A 190 -16.18 5.15 -9.51
CA ARG A 190 -17.01 4.95 -8.32
C ARG A 190 -16.37 3.97 -7.35
N THR A 191 -15.87 2.83 -7.83
CA THR A 191 -15.28 1.79 -6.98
C THR A 191 -13.92 2.18 -6.43
N ASN A 192 -13.02 2.72 -7.27
CA ASN A 192 -11.62 2.89 -6.88
C ASN A 192 -11.31 4.22 -6.19
N LEU A 193 -12.18 5.23 -6.35
CA LEU A 193 -11.94 6.58 -5.85
C LEU A 193 -13.09 7.09 -4.97
N ILE A 194 -14.32 7.07 -5.49
CA ILE A 194 -15.47 7.61 -4.73
C ILE A 194 -15.77 6.74 -3.51
N ALA A 195 -15.77 5.41 -3.64
CA ALA A 195 -16.05 4.53 -2.51
C ALA A 195 -15.05 4.71 -1.34
N PRO A 196 -13.71 4.77 -1.54
CA PRO A 196 -12.78 5.14 -0.48
C PRO A 196 -13.08 6.49 0.20
N MET A 197 -13.49 7.51 -0.57
CA MET A 197 -13.89 8.81 -0.01
C MET A 197 -15.16 8.70 0.84
N LEU A 198 -16.15 7.96 0.37
CA LEU A 198 -17.41 7.74 1.09
C LEU A 198 -17.20 6.88 2.35
N LEU A 199 -16.38 5.83 2.28
CA LEU A 199 -16.03 5.02 3.46
C LEU A 199 -15.27 5.85 4.51
N ALA A 200 -14.35 6.72 4.07
CA ALA A 200 -13.73 7.68 4.97
C ALA A 200 -14.80 8.60 5.59
N LYS A 201 -15.72 9.15 4.79
CA LYS A 201 -16.84 9.98 5.31
C LYS A 201 -17.69 9.24 6.36
N GLU A 202 -17.89 7.94 6.22
CA GLU A 202 -18.74 7.13 7.12
C GLU A 202 -18.04 6.68 8.41
N PHE A 203 -16.73 6.38 8.37
CA PHE A 203 -16.01 5.81 9.51
C PHE A 203 -15.03 6.76 10.18
N LEU A 204 -14.49 7.74 9.45
CA LEU A 204 -13.51 8.69 9.99
C LEU A 204 -14.02 9.56 11.13
N PRO A 205 -15.30 10.02 11.18
CA PRO A 205 -15.76 10.91 12.26
C PRO A 205 -15.52 10.34 13.67
N GLU A 206 -15.73 9.04 13.88
CA GLU A 206 -15.48 8.42 15.19
C GLU A 206 -13.97 8.24 15.45
N MET A 207 -13.17 7.93 14.42
CA MET A 207 -11.70 7.88 14.56
C MET A 207 -11.14 9.23 14.99
N VAL A 208 -11.64 10.32 14.39
CA VAL A 208 -11.27 11.71 14.75
C VAL A 208 -11.71 12.03 16.17
N LYS A 209 -12.95 11.71 16.55
CA LYS A 209 -13.47 11.97 17.90
C LYS A 209 -12.63 11.29 18.99
N ARG A 210 -12.11 10.09 18.70
CA ARG A 210 -11.24 9.33 19.62
C ARG A 210 -9.76 9.70 19.48
N ASP A 211 -9.40 10.46 18.45
CA ASP A 211 -8.02 10.63 17.98
C ASP A 211 -7.29 9.28 17.96
N HIS A 212 -7.91 8.30 17.30
CA HIS A 212 -7.44 6.92 17.21
C HIS A 212 -8.05 6.23 15.99
N GLY A 213 -7.20 5.65 15.15
CA GLY A 213 -7.63 4.86 14.00
C GLY A 213 -6.59 4.83 12.89
N HIS A 214 -6.82 4.01 11.86
CA HIS A 214 -5.89 3.85 10.75
C HIS A 214 -6.62 3.55 9.44
N ILE A 215 -6.47 4.42 8.43
CA ILE A 215 -6.96 4.14 7.07
C ILE A 215 -5.78 3.76 6.17
N LEU A 216 -5.90 2.62 5.50
CA LEU A 216 -4.95 2.12 4.54
C LEU A 216 -5.57 2.10 3.13
N HIS A 217 -4.88 2.70 2.17
CA HIS A 217 -5.28 2.67 0.75
C HIS A 217 -4.41 1.71 -0.07
N THR A 218 -5.04 0.85 -0.86
CA THR A 218 -4.36 0.06 -1.90
C THR A 218 -4.18 0.92 -3.15
N GLY A 219 -3.02 1.58 -3.23
CA GLY A 219 -2.57 2.33 -4.40
C GLY A 219 -1.97 1.42 -5.49
N SER A 220 -1.21 2.03 -6.40
CA SER A 220 -0.60 1.34 -7.55
C SER A 220 0.54 2.18 -8.10
N LEU A 221 1.58 1.54 -8.64
CA LEU A 221 2.64 2.22 -9.38
C LEU A 221 2.11 2.99 -10.61
N SER A 222 0.93 2.60 -11.12
CA SER A 222 0.24 3.34 -12.19
C SER A 222 -0.15 4.78 -11.80
N CYS A 223 -0.15 5.13 -10.51
CA CYS A 223 -0.30 6.53 -10.14
C CYS A 223 0.91 7.35 -10.63
N VAL A 224 2.11 6.76 -10.64
CA VAL A 224 3.40 7.38 -11.02
C VAL A 224 3.69 7.21 -12.50
N THR A 225 3.69 5.98 -12.97
CA THR A 225 4.07 5.61 -14.34
C THR A 225 3.00 4.68 -14.91
N PRO A 226 1.89 5.25 -15.42
CA PRO A 226 0.80 4.45 -15.95
C PRO A 226 1.14 3.84 -17.31
N PRO A 227 0.95 2.53 -17.51
CA PRO A 227 0.94 1.94 -18.84
C PRO A 227 -0.32 2.35 -19.62
N ALA A 228 -0.30 2.14 -20.94
CA ALA A 228 -1.46 2.30 -21.80
C ALA A 228 -2.60 1.32 -21.41
N LEU A 229 -3.83 1.60 -21.88
CA LEU A 229 -5.04 0.78 -21.68
C LEU A 229 -5.61 0.72 -20.24
N ILE A 230 -5.07 1.50 -19.31
CA ILE A 230 -5.61 1.61 -17.94
C ILE A 230 -5.69 3.06 -17.46
N ALA A 231 -5.98 4.00 -18.37
CA ALA A 231 -5.94 5.43 -18.05
C ALA A 231 -7.01 5.85 -17.02
N ASP A 232 -8.22 5.28 -17.08
CA ASP A 232 -9.26 5.44 -16.07
C ASP A 232 -8.79 4.94 -14.69
N TYR A 233 -8.28 3.72 -14.63
CA TYR A 233 -7.72 3.13 -13.41
C TYR A 233 -6.55 3.95 -12.85
N ALA A 234 -5.61 4.35 -13.70
CA ALA A 234 -4.47 5.17 -13.31
C ALA A 234 -4.92 6.53 -12.74
N ALA A 235 -5.91 7.18 -13.36
CA ALA A 235 -6.50 8.40 -12.85
C ALA A 235 -7.10 8.20 -11.45
N THR A 236 -7.84 7.10 -11.22
CA THR A 236 -8.38 6.80 -9.88
C THR A 236 -7.29 6.57 -8.84
N LYS A 237 -6.20 5.85 -9.18
CA LYS A 237 -5.09 5.60 -8.25
C LYS A 237 -4.24 6.85 -7.98
N ALA A 238 -4.13 7.77 -8.95
CA ALA A 238 -3.57 9.09 -8.74
C ALA A 238 -4.46 9.95 -7.82
N GLY A 239 -5.78 9.93 -8.05
CA GLY A 239 -6.76 10.59 -7.18
C GLY A 239 -6.73 10.06 -5.75
N LEU A 240 -6.57 8.74 -5.56
CA LEU A 240 -6.47 8.11 -4.25
C LEU A 240 -5.19 8.52 -3.50
N LEU A 241 -4.07 8.67 -4.22
CA LEU A 241 -2.83 9.23 -3.65
C LEU A 241 -3.00 10.70 -3.25
N ALA A 242 -3.72 11.50 -4.05
CA ALA A 242 -4.03 12.89 -3.71
C ALA A 242 -4.93 12.97 -2.47
N LEU A 243 -5.98 12.15 -2.40
CA LEU A 243 -6.86 12.01 -1.24
C LEU A 243 -6.06 11.69 0.01
N HIS A 244 -5.18 10.69 -0.04
CA HIS A 244 -4.34 10.29 1.09
C HIS A 244 -3.52 11.47 1.64
N LYS A 245 -2.88 12.25 0.77
CA LYS A 245 -2.05 13.40 1.17
C LYS A 245 -2.88 14.56 1.73
N ALA A 246 -4.01 14.87 1.10
CA ALA A 246 -4.91 15.91 1.58
C ALA A 246 -5.49 15.54 2.95
N LEU A 247 -5.94 14.29 3.10
CA LEU A 247 -6.53 13.80 4.34
C LEU A 247 -5.52 13.80 5.50
N GLN A 248 -4.23 13.54 5.25
CA GLN A 248 -3.19 13.70 6.29
C GLN A 248 -3.18 15.13 6.86
N LEU A 249 -3.32 16.15 6.00
CA LEU A 249 -3.34 17.54 6.42
C LEU A 249 -4.66 17.92 7.09
N GLU A 250 -5.79 17.39 6.64
CA GLU A 250 -7.09 17.59 7.28
C GLU A 250 -7.11 17.03 8.71
N LEU A 251 -6.64 15.79 8.89
CA LEU A 251 -6.58 15.14 10.21
C LEU A 251 -5.76 15.97 11.20
N LYS A 252 -4.58 16.43 10.78
CA LYS A 252 -3.70 17.23 11.65
C LYS A 252 -4.24 18.64 11.90
N ASN A 253 -4.58 19.38 10.85
CA ASN A 253 -4.75 20.83 10.93
C ASN A 253 -6.21 21.28 11.06
N ILE A 254 -7.16 20.47 10.61
CA ILE A 254 -8.60 20.80 10.65
C ILE A 254 -9.29 20.06 11.80
N HIS A 255 -8.97 18.77 11.97
CA HIS A 255 -9.64 17.91 12.94
C HIS A 255 -8.89 17.77 14.27
N ASN A 256 -7.65 18.24 14.36
CA ASN A 256 -6.79 18.10 15.54
C ASN A 256 -6.70 16.64 16.03
N ALA A 257 -6.59 15.70 15.09
CA ALA A 257 -6.53 14.27 15.32
C ALA A 257 -5.20 13.68 14.81
N PRO A 258 -4.05 14.05 15.41
CA PRO A 258 -2.72 13.67 14.92
C PRO A 258 -2.40 12.18 15.04
N ARG A 259 -3.15 11.42 15.84
CA ARG A 259 -2.95 9.97 16.04
C ARG A 259 -3.77 9.11 15.09
N VAL A 260 -4.72 9.68 14.35
CA VAL A 260 -5.36 8.96 13.24
C VAL A 260 -4.36 8.80 12.11
N ARG A 261 -3.99 7.55 11.81
CA ARG A 261 -2.91 7.21 10.88
C ARG A 261 -3.42 6.96 9.48
N LEU A 262 -2.57 7.26 8.51
CA LEU A 262 -2.81 6.93 7.11
C LEU A 262 -1.64 6.13 6.56
N THR A 263 -1.94 5.05 5.85
CA THR A 263 -0.97 4.27 5.09
C THR A 263 -1.41 4.17 3.63
N ILE A 264 -0.47 4.19 2.70
CA ILE A 264 -0.76 3.90 1.29
C ILE A 264 0.25 2.90 0.74
N GLY A 265 -0.26 1.84 0.12
CA GLY A 265 0.54 0.85 -0.58
C GLY A 265 0.68 1.18 -2.06
N ILE A 266 1.89 1.44 -2.52
CA ILE A 266 2.23 1.66 -3.93
C ILE A 266 2.87 0.38 -4.45
N PHE A 267 2.02 -0.45 -5.07
CA PHE A 267 2.40 -1.77 -5.55
C PHE A 267 2.57 -1.82 -7.06
N SER A 268 3.54 -2.60 -7.51
CA SER A 268 3.66 -3.00 -8.92
C SER A 268 2.68 -4.13 -9.24
N PHE A 269 2.90 -4.86 -10.33
CA PHE A 269 2.07 -5.97 -10.75
C PHE A 269 2.03 -7.09 -9.70
N ILE A 270 0.82 -7.47 -9.29
CA ILE A 270 0.56 -8.51 -8.30
C ILE A 270 -0.09 -9.70 -9.02
N ARG A 271 0.34 -10.92 -8.69
CA ARG A 271 -0.29 -12.15 -9.16
C ARG A 271 -1.70 -12.24 -8.58
N THR A 272 -2.66 -11.71 -9.29
CA THR A 272 -4.08 -11.71 -8.91
C THR A 272 -4.92 -12.06 -10.13
N ALA A 273 -6.17 -12.45 -9.91
CA ALA A 273 -7.12 -12.66 -10.98
C ALA A 273 -7.42 -11.41 -11.84
N LEU A 274 -6.95 -10.20 -11.45
CA LEU A 274 -7.04 -8.97 -12.24
C LEU A 274 -6.01 -8.90 -13.40
N ILE A 275 -4.94 -9.69 -13.33
CA ILE A 275 -3.86 -9.68 -14.33
C ILE A 275 -3.65 -11.11 -14.84
N SER A 276 -3.70 -11.27 -16.17
CA SER A 276 -3.34 -12.51 -16.84
C SER A 276 -2.19 -12.26 -17.80
N GLY A 277 -1.18 -13.14 -17.83
CA GLY A 277 -0.05 -13.06 -18.76
C GLY A 277 1.31 -12.97 -18.09
N HIS A 278 2.33 -12.86 -18.92
CA HIS A 278 3.73 -12.76 -18.52
C HIS A 278 4.21 -11.34 -18.79
N THR A 279 4.88 -10.72 -17.81
CA THR A 279 5.55 -9.44 -18.05
C THR A 279 6.82 -9.69 -18.87
N ASN A 280 7.02 -8.94 -19.95
CA ASN A 280 8.30 -8.94 -20.69
C ASN A 280 9.43 -8.22 -19.94
N VAL A 281 9.21 -7.86 -18.68
CA VAL A 281 10.17 -7.16 -17.83
C VAL A 281 10.94 -8.18 -16.99
N PRO A 282 12.26 -8.01 -16.79
CA PRO A 282 13.02 -8.92 -15.95
C PRO A 282 12.42 -9.06 -14.54
N ASN A 283 12.12 -10.30 -14.14
CA ASN A 283 11.59 -10.62 -12.81
C ASN A 283 12.50 -10.11 -11.68
N PHE A 284 13.79 -9.93 -11.96
CA PHE A 284 14.74 -9.35 -11.02
C PHE A 284 14.37 -7.92 -10.61
N LEU A 285 13.91 -7.06 -11.54
CA LEU A 285 13.60 -5.66 -11.27
C LEU A 285 12.13 -5.42 -10.92
N LEU A 286 11.22 -6.05 -11.67
CA LEU A 286 9.78 -5.89 -11.52
C LEU A 286 9.12 -7.27 -11.42
N PRO A 287 9.31 -7.98 -10.29
CA PRO A 287 8.68 -9.28 -10.08
C PRO A 287 7.15 -9.15 -10.02
N LEU A 288 6.47 -10.21 -10.46
CA LEU A 288 5.06 -10.39 -10.16
C LEU A 288 4.90 -10.78 -8.68
N LEU A 289 4.45 -9.83 -7.86
CA LEU A 289 4.36 -9.97 -6.40
C LEU A 289 3.34 -11.04 -5.98
N HIS A 290 3.64 -11.78 -4.92
CA HIS A 290 2.66 -12.69 -4.31
C HIS A 290 1.64 -11.91 -3.48
N VAL A 291 0.37 -12.33 -3.49
CA VAL A 291 -0.69 -11.69 -2.69
C VAL A 291 -0.35 -11.66 -1.21
N ASP A 292 0.24 -12.73 -0.68
CA ASP A 292 0.63 -12.81 0.73
C ASP A 292 1.75 -11.84 1.10
N THR A 293 2.71 -11.62 0.22
CA THR A 293 3.76 -10.61 0.46
C THR A 293 3.16 -9.22 0.60
N VAL A 294 2.17 -8.90 -0.23
CA VAL A 294 1.47 -7.60 -0.19
C VAL A 294 0.57 -7.50 1.04
N GLY A 295 -0.26 -8.52 1.30
CA GLY A 295 -1.11 -8.59 2.49
C GLY A 295 -0.30 -8.47 3.77
N GLU A 296 0.88 -9.10 3.83
CA GLU A 296 1.75 -9.11 5.01
C GLU A 296 2.38 -7.77 5.29
N ALA A 297 2.82 -7.08 4.23
CA ALA A 297 3.30 -5.73 4.35
C ALA A 297 2.19 -4.77 4.81
N MET A 298 0.97 -4.91 4.29
CA MET A 298 -0.18 -4.06 4.64
C MET A 298 -0.61 -4.28 6.09
N VAL A 299 -0.80 -5.54 6.53
CA VAL A 299 -1.16 -5.87 7.91
C VAL A 299 -0.05 -5.46 8.87
N SER A 300 1.21 -5.73 8.55
CA SER A 300 2.34 -5.32 9.40
C SER A 300 2.46 -3.80 9.55
N ALA A 301 2.14 -3.04 8.50
CA ALA A 301 2.16 -1.57 8.57
C ALA A 301 1.09 -1.05 9.54
N VAL A 302 -0.13 -1.60 9.52
CA VAL A 302 -1.17 -1.21 10.48
C VAL A 302 -0.82 -1.66 11.89
N TYR A 303 -0.35 -2.91 12.07
CA TYR A 303 0.10 -3.43 13.37
C TYR A 303 1.28 -2.66 13.99
N SER A 304 2.04 -1.92 13.19
CA SER A 304 3.10 -1.07 13.70
C SER A 304 2.57 0.13 14.52
N GLY A 305 1.29 0.50 14.35
CA GLY A 305 0.68 1.70 14.93
C GLY A 305 1.13 3.01 14.26
N TYR A 306 1.89 2.92 13.16
CA TYR A 306 2.42 4.07 12.42
C TYR A 306 1.87 4.13 10.98
N GLY A 307 1.55 5.34 10.54
CA GLY A 307 1.32 5.66 9.13
C GLY A 307 2.61 5.56 8.32
N SER A 308 2.52 5.09 7.08
CA SER A 308 3.67 4.93 6.17
C SER A 308 3.26 4.85 4.70
N THR A 309 4.24 5.01 3.79
CA THR A 309 4.07 4.62 2.38
C THR A 309 4.82 3.32 2.14
N ILE A 310 4.09 2.29 1.71
CA ILE A 310 4.67 0.97 1.40
C ILE A 310 4.98 0.94 -0.09
N TYR A 311 6.22 0.62 -0.45
CA TYR A 311 6.61 0.39 -1.85
C TYR A 311 6.93 -1.09 -2.04
N LEU A 312 6.23 -1.76 -2.95
CA LEU A 312 6.60 -3.13 -3.37
C LEU A 312 6.61 -3.24 -4.91
N PRO A 313 7.71 -3.74 -5.51
CA PRO A 313 9.03 -3.91 -4.89
C PRO A 313 9.58 -2.58 -4.35
N GLY A 314 10.45 -2.65 -3.34
CA GLY A 314 11.03 -1.53 -2.61
C GLY A 314 11.81 -0.56 -3.49
N PHE A 315 12.41 -1.02 -4.59
CA PHE A 315 13.02 -0.14 -5.59
C PHE A 315 12.05 0.91 -6.16
N ASN A 316 10.74 0.67 -6.15
CA ASN A 316 9.74 1.65 -6.58
C ASN A 316 9.73 2.93 -5.75
N ARG A 317 10.32 2.92 -4.54
CA ARG A 317 10.55 4.15 -3.75
C ARG A 317 11.40 5.13 -4.54
N VAL A 318 12.48 4.65 -5.17
CA VAL A 318 13.37 5.48 -6.01
C VAL A 318 12.60 5.98 -7.22
N ALA A 319 11.89 5.10 -7.93
CA ALA A 319 11.07 5.49 -9.09
C ALA A 319 10.07 6.61 -8.75
N SER A 320 9.49 6.58 -7.55
CA SER A 320 8.56 7.60 -7.08
C SER A 320 9.23 8.92 -6.73
N THR A 321 10.45 8.89 -6.17
CA THR A 321 11.24 10.12 -5.88
C THR A 321 11.69 10.84 -7.14
N LEU A 322 11.86 10.11 -8.24
CA LEU A 322 12.28 10.73 -9.49
C LEU A 322 11.28 11.81 -9.93
N ARG A 323 9.99 11.76 -9.55
CA ARG A 323 8.92 12.72 -9.97
C ARG A 323 9.27 14.20 -9.79
N GLY A 324 10.25 14.54 -8.96
CA GLY A 324 10.76 15.91 -8.84
C GLY A 324 11.63 16.37 -10.03
N GLY A 325 11.96 15.48 -10.96
CA GLY A 325 12.76 15.76 -12.15
C GLY A 325 11.98 16.37 -13.33
N PRO A 326 12.66 16.73 -14.42
CA PRO A 326 12.04 17.39 -15.56
C PRO A 326 11.10 16.48 -16.35
N GLU A 327 10.05 17.05 -16.96
CA GLU A 327 8.98 16.31 -17.63
C GLU A 327 9.47 15.43 -18.79
N TRP A 328 10.51 15.84 -19.52
CA TRP A 328 11.07 15.05 -20.62
C TRP A 328 11.62 13.70 -20.12
N PHE A 329 12.23 13.66 -18.92
CA PHE A 329 12.76 12.44 -18.32
C PHE A 329 11.62 11.51 -17.89
N PHE A 330 10.55 12.08 -17.30
CA PHE A 330 9.33 11.34 -16.99
C PHE A 330 8.64 10.78 -18.22
N ARG A 331 8.67 11.52 -19.33
CA ARG A 331 8.09 11.07 -20.58
C ARG A 331 8.78 9.81 -21.08
N ILE A 332 10.12 9.77 -21.07
CA ILE A 332 10.91 8.58 -21.44
C ILE A 332 10.54 7.37 -20.56
N LEU A 333 10.45 7.56 -19.24
CA LEU A 333 10.06 6.49 -18.31
C LEU A 333 8.64 5.98 -18.59
N ARG A 334 7.68 6.87 -18.88
CA ARG A 334 6.30 6.46 -19.23
C ARG A 334 6.24 5.73 -20.56
N GLU A 335 6.98 6.17 -21.57
CA GLU A 335 7.02 5.48 -22.87
C GLU A 335 7.57 4.05 -22.75
N ALA A 336 8.53 3.82 -21.84
CA ALA A 336 8.99 2.47 -21.55
C ALA A 336 7.87 1.54 -21.03
N THR A 337 6.88 2.08 -20.31
CA THR A 337 5.74 1.29 -19.81
C THR A 337 4.75 0.85 -20.90
N ALA A 338 4.74 1.53 -22.06
CA ALA A 338 3.89 1.13 -23.19
C ALA A 338 4.31 -0.23 -23.77
N ASN A 339 5.58 -0.63 -23.58
CA ASN A 339 6.10 -1.91 -24.03
C ASN A 339 5.74 -3.08 -23.09
N PHE A 340 5.08 -2.82 -21.96
CA PHE A 340 4.64 -3.86 -21.05
C PHE A 340 3.46 -4.62 -21.65
N ARG A 341 3.69 -5.84 -22.14
CA ARG A 341 2.64 -6.75 -22.60
C ARG A 341 1.89 -7.35 -21.42
N ILE A 342 0.92 -6.64 -20.88
CA ILE A 342 0.11 -7.09 -19.74
C ILE A 342 -1.36 -7.05 -20.14
N ASN A 343 -2.01 -8.21 -20.11
CA ASN A 343 -3.44 -8.30 -20.34
C ASN A 343 -4.16 -8.13 -19.00
N PHE A 344 -4.64 -6.91 -18.77
CA PHE A 344 -5.60 -6.65 -17.70
C PHE A 344 -6.94 -7.26 -18.12
N ARG A 345 -7.50 -8.15 -17.29
CA ARG A 345 -8.87 -8.64 -17.45
C ARG A 345 -9.66 -8.16 -16.23
N GLY A 346 -10.68 -7.34 -16.49
CA GLY A 346 -11.67 -7.02 -15.46
C GLY A 346 -12.45 -8.27 -15.06
N ARG A 347 -12.73 -8.41 -13.76
CA ARG A 347 -13.48 -9.56 -13.21
C ARG A 347 -14.99 -9.38 -13.21
N HIS A 348 -15.47 -8.16 -13.42
CA HIS A 348 -16.87 -7.80 -13.25
C HIS A 348 -17.47 -7.52 -14.60
N GLU A 349 -18.61 -8.10 -14.94
CA GLU A 349 -19.41 -7.54 -16.02
C GLU A 349 -20.01 -6.22 -15.53
N VAL A 350 -19.98 -5.18 -16.35
CA VAL A 350 -20.58 -3.89 -16.01
C VAL A 350 -21.62 -3.55 -17.05
N ASP A 351 -22.77 -3.10 -16.58
CA ASP A 351 -23.79 -2.54 -17.43
C ASP A 351 -23.25 -1.28 -18.10
N SER A 352 -23.20 -1.29 -19.43
CA SER A 352 -22.54 -0.25 -20.22
C SER A 352 -23.23 1.11 -20.14
N GLN A 353 -24.50 1.16 -19.73
CA GLN A 353 -25.29 2.40 -19.61
C GLN A 353 -25.29 2.94 -18.18
N THR A 354 -25.38 2.07 -17.18
CA THR A 354 -25.57 2.47 -15.77
C THR A 354 -24.29 2.43 -14.94
N GLY A 355 -23.25 1.73 -15.43
CA GLY A 355 -22.00 1.52 -14.69
C GLY A 355 -22.16 0.60 -13.48
N LYS A 356 -23.30 -0.07 -13.33
CA LYS A 356 -23.53 -1.04 -12.26
C LYS A 356 -22.79 -2.34 -12.54
N ILE A 357 -22.24 -2.95 -11.49
CA ILE A 357 -21.63 -4.27 -11.60
C ILE A 357 -22.74 -5.32 -11.74
N LEU A 358 -22.74 -6.03 -12.88
CA LEU A 358 -23.61 -7.17 -13.14
C LEU A 358 -23.10 -8.39 -12.36
N LYS A 359 -24.03 -9.25 -11.90
CA LYS A 359 -23.72 -10.41 -11.06
C LYS A 359 -22.67 -11.31 -11.74
N ALA A 360 -21.70 -11.76 -10.94
CA ALA A 360 -20.68 -12.74 -11.32
C ALA A 360 -21.24 -14.15 -11.47
#